data_AF-A0A967JR13-F1
#
_entry.id   AF-A0A967JR13-F1
#
_cell.length_a   1.000
_cell.length_b   1.000
_cell.length_c   1.000
_cell.angle_alpha   90.00
_cell.angle_beta   90.00
_cell.angle_gamma   90.00
#
_symmetry.space_group_name_H-M   'P 1'
#
loop_
_entity.id
_entity.type
_entity.pdbx_description
1 polymer ?
#
loop_
_entity_poly.entity_id
_entity_poly.type
_entity_poly.pdbx_seq_one_letter_code
_entity_poly.pdbx_strand_id
1 'polypeptide(L)'
;MKVAARAAVSVALVGVALYLLDWQSLASVARETSVASFAGAVGAVLVSLVFLALRWERIVGGYVSVPRREHWRIYFYGSFLNSFTPANIGGDVYRAAALKKHASGLVDLVVALLRERLFGLMS
;
A
#
# COMPACT_ATOMS: atom_id res chain seq x y z
N MET A 1 -27.87 -7.76 5.19
CA MET A 1 -28.16 -7.21 3.84
C MET A 1 -27.09 -6.24 3.31
N LYS A 2 -26.64 -5.19 4.03
CA LYS A 2 -25.68 -4.20 3.51
C LYS A 2 -24.32 -4.77 3.05
N VAL A 3 -23.78 -5.75 3.79
CA VAL A 3 -22.50 -6.39 3.44
C VAL A 3 -22.63 -7.25 2.18
N ALA A 4 -23.71 -8.02 2.06
CA ALA A 4 -23.98 -8.84 0.89
C ALA A 4 -24.16 -7.99 -0.39
N ALA A 5 -24.87 -6.86 -0.29
CA ALA A 5 -25.00 -5.92 -1.40
C ALA A 5 -23.65 -5.31 -1.82
N ARG A 6 -22.80 -4.90 -0.86
CA ARG A 6 -21.44 -4.40 -1.17
C ARG A 6 -20.58 -5.46 -1.84
N ALA A 7 -20.59 -6.69 -1.33
CA ALA A 7 -19.86 -7.80 -1.93
C ALA A 7 -20.35 -8.09 -3.35
N ALA A 8 -21.68 -8.11 -3.58
CA ALA A 8 -22.26 -8.30 -4.90
C ALA A 8 -21.84 -7.20 -5.89
N VAL A 9 -21.86 -5.93 -5.46
CA VAL A 9 -21.38 -4.81 -6.29
C VAL A 9 -19.88 -4.94 -6.59
N SER A 10 -19.05 -5.26 -5.60
CA SER A 10 -17.61 -5.47 -5.81
C SER A 10 -17.35 -6.61 -6.80
N VAL A 11 -18.04 -7.74 -6.66
CA VAL A 11 -17.94 -8.88 -7.59
C VAL A 11 -18.42 -8.50 -8.98
N ALA A 12 -19.54 -7.77 -9.10
CA ALA A 12 -20.06 -7.30 -10.37
C ALA A 12 -19.07 -6.35 -11.07
N LEU A 13 -18.47 -5.41 -10.34
CA LEU A 13 -17.46 -4.50 -10.89
C LEU A 13 -16.22 -5.23 -11.38
N VAL A 14 -15.72 -6.19 -10.60
CA VAL A 14 -14.59 -7.03 -11.02
C VAL A 14 -14.98 -7.87 -12.26
N GLY A 15 -16.18 -8.44 -12.28
CA GLY A 15 -16.70 -9.19 -13.42
C GLY A 15 -16.81 -8.35 -14.69
N VAL A 16 -17.35 -7.14 -14.58
CA VAL A 16 -17.41 -6.17 -15.70
C VAL A 16 -16.01 -5.79 -16.16
N ALA A 17 -15.07 -5.52 -15.25
CA ALA A 17 -13.69 -5.20 -15.60
C ALA A 17 -13.01 -6.35 -16.36
N LEU A 18 -13.21 -7.61 -15.93
CA LEU A 18 -12.67 -8.79 -16.59
C LEU A 18 -13.35 -9.08 -17.94
N TYR A 19 -14.62 -8.70 -18.09
CA TYR A 19 -15.36 -8.82 -19.35
C TYR A 19 -14.92 -7.77 -20.38
N LEU A 20 -14.64 -6.55 -19.93
CA LEU A 20 -14.15 -5.46 -20.79
C LEU A 20 -12.66 -5.62 -21.16
N LEU A 21 -11.94 -6.49 -20.47
CA LEU A 21 -10.53 -6.75 -20.72
C LEU A 21 -10.36 -7.56 -22.01
N ASP A 22 -9.64 -7.01 -22.98
CA ASP A 22 -9.21 -7.77 -24.15
C ASP A 22 -8.03 -8.68 -23.78
N TRP A 23 -8.37 -9.93 -23.48
CA TRP A 23 -7.41 -10.97 -23.11
C TRP A 23 -6.40 -11.27 -24.22
N GLN A 24 -6.76 -11.08 -25.49
CA GLN A 24 -5.87 -11.35 -26.60
C GLN A 24 -4.83 -10.25 -26.74
N SER A 25 -5.24 -8.99 -26.62
CA SER A 25 -4.33 -7.84 -26.56
C SER A 25 -3.43 -7.88 -25.31
N LEU A 26 -3.95 -8.31 -24.15
CA LEU A 26 -3.13 -8.48 -22.96
C LEU A 26 -2.04 -9.53 -23.16
N ALA A 27 -2.39 -10.66 -23.80
CA ALA A 27 -1.45 -11.74 -24.07
C ALA A 27 -0.38 -11.35 -25.11
N SER A 28 -0.73 -10.56 -26.14
CA SER A 28 0.25 -10.07 -27.10
C SER A 28 1.23 -9.10 -26.45
N VAL A 29 0.74 -8.13 -25.69
CA VAL A 29 1.59 -7.19 -24.93
C VAL A 29 2.51 -7.94 -23.97
N ALA A 30 2.00 -8.95 -23.26
CA ALA A 30 2.81 -9.74 -22.33
C ALA A 30 3.94 -10.52 -23.04
N ARG A 31 3.72 -10.98 -24.29
CA ARG A 31 4.74 -11.67 -25.09
C ARG A 31 5.76 -10.73 -25.73
N GLU A 32 5.32 -9.53 -26.11
CA GLU A 32 6.16 -8.51 -26.74
C GLU A 32 6.97 -7.70 -25.71
N THR A 33 6.56 -7.74 -24.44
CA THR A 33 7.26 -7.04 -23.36
C THR A 33 8.65 -7.63 -23.14
N SER A 34 9.67 -6.79 -23.30
CA SER A 34 11.04 -7.21 -23.01
C SER A 34 11.26 -7.43 -21.51
N VAL A 35 12.10 -8.40 -21.16
CA VAL A 35 12.51 -8.66 -19.77
C VAL A 35 13.15 -7.42 -19.14
N ALA A 36 13.88 -6.62 -19.93
CA ALA A 36 14.51 -5.39 -19.48
C ALA A 36 13.47 -4.33 -19.08
N SER A 37 12.42 -4.14 -19.89
CA SER A 37 11.32 -3.21 -19.58
C SER A 37 10.57 -3.65 -18.32
N PHE A 38 10.29 -4.95 -18.19
CA PHE A 38 9.64 -5.51 -17.00
C PHE A 38 10.50 -5.32 -15.75
N ALA A 39 11.79 -5.64 -15.82
CA ALA A 39 12.74 -5.44 -14.74
C ALA A 39 12.86 -3.95 -14.36
N GLY A 40 12.85 -3.06 -15.35
CA GLY A 40 12.81 -1.61 -15.14
C GLY A 40 11.57 -1.17 -14.38
N ALA A 41 10.39 -1.67 -14.73
CA ALA A 41 9.15 -1.39 -14.02
C ALA A 41 9.18 -1.90 -12.58
N VAL A 42 9.64 -3.14 -12.36
CA VAL A 42 9.83 -3.68 -11.00
C VAL A 42 10.81 -2.82 -10.20
N GLY A 43 11.93 -2.41 -10.80
CA GLY A 43 12.89 -1.50 -10.20
C GLY A 43 12.27 -0.16 -9.80
N ALA A 44 11.46 0.44 -10.68
CA ALA A 44 10.76 1.68 -10.41
C ALA A 44 9.78 1.54 -9.22
N VAL A 45 9.05 0.42 -9.14
CA VAL A 45 8.17 0.12 -8.01
C VAL A 45 8.97 -0.02 -6.71
N LEU A 46 10.08 -0.76 -6.71
CA LEU A 46 10.94 -0.90 -5.53
C LEU A 46 11.52 0.43 -5.06
N VAL A 47 11.96 1.28 -6.00
CA VAL A 47 12.44 2.63 -5.71
C VAL A 47 11.31 3.47 -5.11
N SER A 48 10.09 3.39 -5.65
CA SER A 48 8.93 4.09 -5.09
C SER A 48 8.63 3.66 -3.65
N LEU A 49 8.72 2.36 -3.33
CA LEU A 49 8.55 1.84 -1.97
C LEU A 49 9.60 2.40 -1.01
N VAL A 50 10.85 2.57 -1.45
CA VAL A 50 11.91 3.20 -0.65
C VAL A 50 11.59 4.66 -0.36
N PHE A 51 11.14 5.43 -1.36
CA PHE A 51 10.74 6.83 -1.15
C PHE A 51 9.56 6.96 -0.18
N LEU A 52 8.59 6.04 -0.29
CA LEU A 52 7.45 6.02 0.63
C LEU A 52 7.89 5.66 2.06
N ALA A 53 8.79 4.71 2.25
CA ALA A 53 9.35 4.36 3.56
C ALA A 53 10.11 5.55 4.19
N LEU A 54 10.92 6.26 3.40
CA LEU A 54 11.60 7.48 3.81
C LEU A 54 10.62 8.59 4.21
N ARG A 55 9.55 8.76 3.44
CA ARG A 55 8.48 9.73 3.75
C ARG A 55 7.80 9.36 5.07
N TRP A 56 7.45 8.08 5.25
CA TRP A 56 6.85 7.58 6.49
C TRP A 56 7.73 7.84 7.70
N GLU A 57 9.03 7.53 7.62
CA GLU A 57 10.00 7.79 8.68
C GLU A 57 9.99 9.27 9.11
N ARG A 58 9.96 10.20 8.15
CA ARG A 58 9.89 11.65 8.45
C ARG A 58 8.56 12.06 9.08
N ILE A 59 7.45 11.46 8.66
CA ILE A 59 6.11 11.77 9.19
C ILE A 59 5.98 11.29 10.64
N VAL A 60 6.47 10.09 10.93
CA VAL A 60 6.25 9.42 12.22
C VAL A 60 7.37 9.68 13.22
N GLY A 61 8.57 10.08 12.77
CA GLY A 61 9.77 10.21 13.61
C GLY A 61 9.66 11.25 14.72
N GLY A 62 8.74 12.22 14.61
CA GLY A 62 8.43 13.16 15.71
C GLY A 62 7.61 12.56 16.85
N TYR A 63 7.03 11.38 16.64
CA TYR A 63 6.10 10.72 17.56
C TYR A 63 6.58 9.35 18.03
N VAL A 64 7.53 8.74 17.30
CA VAL A 64 8.02 7.39 17.55
C VAL A 64 9.53 7.35 17.50
N SER A 65 10.14 6.75 18.52
CA SER A 65 11.59 6.56 18.60
C SER A 65 11.98 5.10 18.36
N VAL A 66 12.16 4.71 17.09
CA VAL A 66 12.76 3.42 16.72
C VAL A 66 13.85 3.61 15.66
N PRO A 67 14.81 2.67 15.54
CA PRO A 67 15.83 2.75 14.50
C PRO A 67 15.22 2.76 13.09
N ARG A 68 15.86 3.46 12.15
CA ARG A 68 15.44 3.54 10.73
C ARG A 68 15.11 2.18 10.12
N ARG A 69 15.95 1.17 10.38
CA ARG A 69 15.74 -0.20 9.88
C ARG A 69 14.40 -0.78 10.33
N GLU A 70 13.98 -0.48 11.55
CA GLU A 70 12.71 -0.94 12.11
C GLU A 70 11.52 -0.22 11.45
N HIS A 71 11.62 1.09 11.24
CA HIS A 71 10.62 1.85 10.48
C HIS A 71 10.39 1.24 9.09
N TRP A 72 11.47 0.93 8.37
CA TRP A 72 11.40 0.40 7.02
C TRP A 72 10.86 -1.03 6.99
N ARG A 73 11.28 -1.88 7.93
CA ARG A 73 10.73 -3.24 8.08
C ARG A 73 9.23 -3.21 8.29
N ILE A 74 8.77 -2.39 9.24
CA ILE A 74 7.34 -2.21 9.55
C ILE A 74 6.60 -1.64 8.34
N TYR A 75 7.19 -0.67 7.64
CA TYR A 75 6.58 -0.05 6.47
C TYR A 75 6.39 -1.04 5.31
N PHE A 76 7.43 -1.81 4.96
CA PHE A 76 7.34 -2.79 3.87
C PHE A 76 6.39 -3.93 4.20
N TYR A 77 6.41 -4.43 5.43
CA TYR A 77 5.47 -5.48 5.84
C TYR A 77 4.02 -4.96 5.85
N GLY A 78 3.78 -3.75 6.37
CA GLY A 78 2.47 -3.12 6.29
C GLY A 78 2.01 -2.89 4.85
N SER A 79 2.91 -2.47 3.96
CA SER A 79 2.62 -2.31 2.52
C SER A 79 2.27 -3.63 1.86
N PHE A 80 2.96 -4.72 2.22
CA PHE A 80 2.63 -6.07 1.76
C PHE A 80 1.22 -6.49 2.23
N LEU A 81 0.87 -6.26 3.50
CA LEU A 81 -0.49 -6.55 4.00
C LEU A 81 -1.56 -5.73 3.29
N ASN A 82 -1.25 -4.50 2.89
CA ASN A 82 -2.17 -3.66 2.12
C ASN A 82 -2.50 -4.24 0.73
N SER A 83 -1.61 -5.03 0.13
CA SER A 83 -1.89 -5.73 -1.13
C SER A 83 -2.96 -6.83 -1.02
N PHE A 84 -3.22 -7.33 0.20
CA PHE A 84 -4.19 -8.40 0.45
C PHE A 84 -5.38 -7.96 1.28
N THR A 85 -5.38 -6.73 1.80
CA THR A 85 -6.45 -6.23 2.68
C THR A 85 -7.30 -5.18 2.00
N PRO A 86 -8.64 -5.24 2.16
CA PRO A 86 -9.52 -4.24 1.59
C PRO A 86 -9.22 -2.86 2.19
N ALA A 87 -9.29 -1.84 1.33
CA ALA A 87 -9.10 -0.43 1.67
C ALA A 87 -7.75 -0.08 2.34
N ASN A 88 -6.72 -0.91 2.17
CA ASN A 88 -5.40 -0.70 2.78
C ASN A 88 -5.45 -0.59 4.32
N ILE A 89 -6.44 -1.21 4.97
CA ILE A 89 -6.64 -1.09 6.42
C ILE A 89 -5.68 -2.04 7.16
N GLY A 90 -5.38 -3.21 6.61
CA GLY A 90 -4.60 -4.24 7.30
C GLY A 90 -3.18 -3.79 7.64
N GLY A 91 -2.50 -3.15 6.69
CA GLY A 91 -1.19 -2.57 6.90
C GLY A 91 -1.19 -1.43 7.90
N ASP A 92 -2.23 -0.59 7.91
CA ASP A 92 -2.34 0.54 8.84
C ASP A 92 -2.52 0.07 10.28
N VAL A 93 -3.39 -0.92 10.48
CA VAL A 93 -3.58 -1.57 11.79
C VAL A 93 -2.27 -2.22 12.26
N TYR A 94 -1.57 -2.94 11.37
CA TYR A 94 -0.28 -3.53 11.69
C TYR A 94 0.75 -2.47 12.12
N ARG A 95 0.90 -1.40 11.34
CA ARG A 95 1.87 -0.33 11.63
C ARG A 95 1.56 0.38 12.95
N ALA A 96 0.29 0.68 13.21
CA ALA A 96 -0.14 1.26 14.47
C ALA A 96 0.16 0.32 15.65
N ALA A 97 -0.16 -0.98 15.51
CA ALA A 97 0.09 -1.97 16.56
C ALA A 97 1.59 -2.18 16.83
N ALA A 98 2.41 -2.25 15.78
CA ALA A 98 3.87 -2.46 15.87
C ALA A 98 4.58 -1.26 16.50
N LEU A 99 4.13 -0.03 16.20
CA LEU A 99 4.75 1.19 16.71
C LEU A 99 4.15 1.67 18.04
N LYS A 100 2.99 1.14 18.47
CA LYS A 100 2.26 1.56 19.68
C LYS A 100 3.14 1.64 20.93
N LYS A 101 4.03 0.67 21.13
CA LYS A 101 4.90 0.61 22.32
C LYS A 101 6.03 1.64 22.32
N HIS A 102 6.31 2.24 21.17
CA HIS A 102 7.41 3.17 20.97
C HIS A 102 6.92 4.60 20.66
N ALA A 103 5.60 4.80 20.66
CA ALA A 103 4.95 6.06 20.36
C ALA A 103 4.63 6.84 21.64
N SER A 104 4.62 8.17 21.53
CA SER A 104 4.09 9.08 22.56
C SER A 104 2.61 8.81 22.88
N GLY A 105 1.84 8.34 21.90
CA GLY A 105 0.45 7.96 22.07
C GLY A 105 -0.18 7.35 20.81
N LEU A 106 -1.34 6.71 20.98
CA LEU A 106 -2.10 6.14 19.85
C LEU A 106 -2.66 7.25 18.93
N VAL A 107 -3.04 8.39 19.50
CA VAL A 107 -3.56 9.54 18.74
C VAL A 107 -2.50 10.04 17.76
N ASP A 108 -1.25 10.18 18.20
CA ASP A 108 -0.15 10.63 17.35
C ASP A 108 0.12 9.67 16.18
N LEU A 109 0.03 8.37 16.42
CA LEU A 109 0.13 7.35 15.37
C LEU A 109 -1.01 7.47 14.35
N VAL A 110 -2.25 7.69 14.82
CA VAL A 110 -3.40 7.88 13.93
C VAL A 110 -3.25 9.15 13.12
N VAL A 111 -2.80 10.25 13.73
CA VAL A 111 -2.52 11.52 13.05
C VAL A 111 -1.42 11.34 11.99
N ALA A 112 -0.35 10.61 12.31
CA ALA A 112 0.72 10.29 11.37
C ALA A 112 0.21 9.47 10.17
N LEU A 113 -0.63 8.44 10.42
CA LEU A 113 -1.26 7.64 9.36
C LEU A 113 -2.18 8.50 8.47
N LEU A 114 -3.03 9.34 9.07
CA LEU A 114 -3.90 10.25 8.31
C LEU A 114 -3.09 11.23 7.47
N ARG A 115 -2.04 11.82 8.04
CA ARG A 115 -1.13 12.73 7.34
C ARG A 115 -0.49 12.04 6.14
N GLU A 116 -0.05 10.80 6.29
CA GLU A 116 0.49 10.02 5.19
C GLU A 116 -0.55 9.79 4.06
N ARG A 117 -1.80 9.50 4.41
CA ARG A 117 -2.89 9.35 3.43
C ARG A 117 -3.15 10.65 2.67
N LEU A 118 -3.20 11.79 3.36
CA LEU A 118 -3.37 13.10 2.75
C LEU A 118 -2.23 13.41 1.77
N PHE A 119 -0.97 13.16 2.15
CA PHE A 119 0.15 13.34 1.23
C PHE A 119 0.07 12.43 0.00
N GLY A 120 -0.44 11.21 0.16
CA GLY A 120 -0.66 10.30 -0.98
C GLY A 120 -1.79 10.74 -1.93
N LEU A 121 -2.75 11.54 -1.46
CA LEU A 121 -3.81 12.08 -2.31
C LEU A 121 -3.38 13.34 -3.08
N MET A 122 -2.30 14.00 -2.65
CA MET A 122 -1.80 15.24 -3.27
C MET A 122 -0.69 15.00 -4.31
N SER A 123 -0.13 13.79 -4.36
CA SER A 123 0.93 13.38 -5.29
C SER A 123 0.36 12.64 -6.49
#